data_AF-A0A533YAA6-F1
#
_entry.id   AF-A0A533YAA6-F1
#
_cell.length_a   1.000
_cell.length_b   1.000
_cell.length_c   1.000
_cell.angle_alpha   90.00
_cell.angle_beta   90.00
_cell.angle_gamma   90.00
#
_symmetry.space_group_name_H-M   'P 1'
#
loop_
_entity.id
_entity.type
_entity.pdbx_description
1 polymer ?
#
loop_
_entity_poly.entity_id
_entity_poly.type
_entity_poly.pdbx_seq_one_letter_code
_entity_poly.pdbx_strand_id
1 'polypeptide(L)'
;MSGMIKSLHADFNSVVKAGDIVAVIDPEPFKARRDQAASNLDMSKANVARARTDLAQRKRELDRVKSLVAQQFVSQNDVDVAATNSQAAEAQVNVAGAQVKQAEAALNAAELDLKYTVIRSPVNGIVVARNVEVGQTIAASFATPNLFMIALDLTKMQVDTNVSESDIGGIAEGKEATFTVDAYPGYQFAGTIRQVRLAPINVQNVVTYNVVVNVDNQDLRLKPGMTANVSIVVAQRDTVLKVPNAALRFTPPTAGQADRSILGGKPTKEKGAEQMAGAGRGATALSRTIWKQGPLGELESMQVQTGISDGLATEIVSEGLSEGALVVVGIERPKGDRSASDLPPGFGSGGQRGSSRNRGM
;
A
#
# COMPACT_ATOMS: atom_id res chain seq x y z
N MET A 1 18.46 8.13 18.32
CA MET A 1 19.39 7.53 19.29
C MET A 1 19.92 6.22 18.74
N SER A 2 21.20 5.92 18.95
CA SER A 2 21.78 4.62 18.62
C SER A 2 22.05 3.82 19.88
N GLY A 3 21.99 2.51 19.77
CA GLY A 3 22.27 1.62 20.90
C GLY A 3 22.10 0.16 20.52
N MET A 4 22.66 -0.72 21.33
CA MET A 4 22.55 -2.16 21.17
C MET A 4 21.26 -2.67 21.81
N ILE A 5 20.57 -3.61 21.16
CA ILE A 5 19.42 -4.30 21.76
C ILE A 5 19.92 -5.23 22.87
N LYS A 6 19.50 -4.97 24.11
CA LYS A 6 19.84 -5.76 25.30
C LYS A 6 18.90 -6.94 25.50
N SER A 7 17.60 -6.71 25.34
CA SER A 7 16.59 -7.76 25.47
C SER A 7 15.39 -7.52 24.57
N LEU A 8 14.75 -8.62 24.18
CA LEU A 8 13.48 -8.65 23.46
C LEU A 8 12.42 -9.26 24.40
N HIS A 9 11.26 -8.62 24.47
CA HIS A 9 10.15 -9.02 25.34
C HIS A 9 8.90 -9.42 24.54
N ALA A 10 8.95 -9.25 23.21
CA ALA A 10 7.93 -9.70 22.29
C ALA A 10 8.59 -10.48 21.14
N ASP A 11 7.93 -11.56 20.72
CA ASP A 11 8.40 -12.42 19.63
C ASP A 11 7.32 -12.56 18.54
N PHE A 12 7.63 -13.25 17.45
CA PHE A 12 6.69 -13.51 16.36
C PHE A 12 5.39 -14.13 16.89
N ASN A 13 4.26 -13.61 16.39
CA ASN A 13 2.89 -14.02 16.77
C ASN A 13 2.52 -13.77 18.25
N SER A 14 3.36 -13.07 19.03
CA SER A 14 2.99 -12.67 20.38
C SER A 14 1.92 -11.57 20.37
N VAL A 15 0.96 -11.68 21.29
CA VAL A 15 -0.06 -10.65 21.52
C VAL A 15 0.53 -9.60 22.45
N VAL A 16 0.48 -8.33 22.03
CA VAL A 16 0.99 -7.19 22.79
C VAL A 16 -0.12 -6.17 23.00
N LYS A 17 -0.11 -5.52 24.17
CA LYS A 17 -1.01 -4.40 24.48
C LYS A 17 -0.28 -3.07 24.32
N ALA A 18 -1.05 -2.00 24.13
CA ALA A 18 -0.52 -0.65 24.12
C ALA A 18 0.22 -0.36 25.44
N GLY A 19 1.48 0.06 25.34
CA GLY A 19 2.36 0.31 26.47
C GLY A 19 3.24 -0.86 26.90
N ASP A 20 2.97 -2.08 26.41
CA ASP A 20 3.81 -3.24 26.71
C ASP A 20 5.23 -3.05 26.15
N ILE A 21 6.22 -3.50 26.91
CA ILE A 21 7.63 -3.41 26.51
C ILE A 21 7.86 -4.50 25.46
N VAL A 22 8.32 -4.10 24.27
CA VAL A 22 8.64 -5.03 23.17
C VAL A 22 10.14 -5.27 23.03
N ALA A 23 10.95 -4.24 23.30
CA ALA A 23 12.41 -4.33 23.28
C ALA A 23 13.04 -3.32 24.23
N VAL A 24 14.25 -3.63 24.69
CA VAL A 24 15.06 -2.74 25.52
C VAL A 24 16.43 -2.56 24.86
N ILE A 25 16.78 -1.31 24.59
CA ILE A 25 18.13 -0.89 24.22
C ILE A 25 18.97 -0.82 25.50
N ASP A 26 20.26 -1.15 25.42
CA ASP A 26 21.15 -1.11 26.58
C ASP A 26 21.12 0.27 27.28
N PRO A 27 20.60 0.34 28.52
CA PRO A 27 20.36 1.61 29.18
C PRO A 27 21.61 2.14 29.89
N GLU A 28 22.70 1.36 30.00
CA GLU A 28 23.86 1.71 30.81
C GLU A 28 24.51 3.05 30.42
N PRO A 29 24.80 3.32 29.12
CA PRO A 29 25.34 4.62 28.72
C PRO A 29 24.41 5.80 29.01
N PHE A 30 23.09 5.56 28.92
CA PHE A 30 22.06 6.57 29.15
C PHE A 30 21.85 6.85 30.64
N LYS A 31 21.91 5.81 31.49
CA LYS A 31 21.90 5.93 32.95
C LYS A 31 23.11 6.73 33.43
N ALA A 32 24.31 6.43 32.92
CA ALA A 32 25.52 7.17 33.24
C ALA A 32 25.40 8.66 32.87
N ARG A 33 24.81 8.97 31.69
CA ARG A 33 24.56 10.35 31.26
C ARG A 33 23.56 11.07 32.17
N ARG A 34 22.47 10.41 32.56
CA ARG A 34 21.51 10.94 33.54
C ARG A 34 22.20 11.23 34.87
N ASP A 35 23.03 10.32 35.38
CA ASP A 35 23.72 10.47 36.66
C ASP A 35 24.71 11.64 36.65
N GLN A 36 25.41 11.82 35.53
CA GLN A 36 26.28 12.97 35.32
C GLN A 36 25.48 14.29 35.30
N ALA A 37 24.32 14.31 34.63
CA ALA A 37 23.46 15.48 34.57
C ALA A 37 22.84 15.83 35.94
N ALA A 38 22.44 14.80 36.71
CA ALA A 38 21.92 14.96 38.06
C ALA A 38 22.98 15.54 39.01
N SER A 39 24.21 15.03 38.94
CA SER A 39 25.34 15.56 39.72
C SER A 39 25.65 17.03 39.37
N ASN A 40 25.54 17.40 38.09
CA ASN A 40 25.74 18.78 37.65
C ASN A 40 24.63 19.72 38.15
N LEU A 41 23.38 19.23 38.22
CA LEU A 41 22.27 19.95 38.82
C LEU A 41 22.51 20.21 40.32
N ASP A 42 22.97 19.20 41.06
CA ASP A 42 23.26 19.33 42.49
C ASP A 42 24.40 20.32 42.75
N MET A 43 25.46 20.30 41.93
CA MET A 43 26.51 21.32 41.97
C MET A 43 25.95 22.74 41.71
N SER A 44 25.07 22.88 40.72
CA SER A 44 24.45 24.17 40.39
C SER A 44 23.56 24.69 41.52
N LYS A 45 22.79 23.79 42.18
CA LYS A 45 22.00 24.12 43.37
C LYS A 45 22.87 24.55 44.54
N ALA A 46 24.00 23.86 44.77
CA ALA A 46 24.97 24.25 45.79
C ALA A 46 25.58 25.64 45.52
N ASN A 47 25.83 25.98 44.25
CA ASN A 47 26.29 27.31 43.87
C ASN A 47 25.25 28.40 44.12
N VAL A 48 23.96 28.13 43.87
CA VAL A 48 22.87 29.04 44.25
C VAL A 48 22.82 29.23 45.77
N ALA A 49 22.95 28.15 46.54
CA ALA A 49 22.98 28.25 48.01
C ALA A 49 24.14 29.13 48.49
N ARG A 50 25.34 28.97 47.91
CA ARG A 50 26.51 29.83 48.19
C ARG A 50 26.24 31.30 47.84
N ALA A 51 25.70 31.57 46.65
CA ALA A 51 25.38 32.93 46.20
C ALA A 51 24.31 33.60 47.08
N ARG A 52 23.31 32.83 47.54
CA ARG A 52 22.28 33.33 48.47
C ARG A 52 22.86 33.70 49.82
N THR A 53 23.81 32.91 50.34
CA THR A 53 24.49 33.22 51.60
C THR A 53 25.33 34.50 51.50
N ASP A 54 26.06 34.69 50.39
CA ASP A 54 26.79 35.94 50.14
C ASP A 54 25.84 37.14 50.03
N LEU A 55 24.75 37.03 49.26
CA LEU A 55 23.72 38.07 49.19
C LEU A 55 23.16 38.43 50.58
N ALA A 56 22.87 37.43 51.42
CA ALA A 56 22.39 37.66 52.78
C ALA A 56 23.44 38.36 53.66
N GLN A 57 24.73 38.12 53.45
CA GLN A 57 25.80 38.85 54.12
C GLN A 57 25.88 40.30 53.62
N ARG A 58 25.84 40.53 52.30
CA ARG A 58 25.90 41.88 51.70
C ARG A 58 24.70 42.74 52.06
N LYS A 59 23.49 42.15 52.14
CA LYS A 59 22.28 42.86 52.61
C LYS A 59 22.40 43.28 54.07
N ARG A 60 22.84 42.38 54.97
CA ARG A 60 23.06 42.72 56.38
C ARG A 60 24.10 43.83 56.56
N GLU A 61 25.16 43.82 55.76
CA GLU A 61 26.16 44.90 55.77
C GLU A 61 25.57 46.23 55.30
N LEU A 62 24.80 46.22 54.22
CA LEU A 62 24.09 47.42 53.73
C LEU A 62 23.16 47.99 54.80
N ASP A 63 22.38 47.15 55.47
CA ASP A 63 21.47 47.58 56.54
C ASP A 63 22.24 48.18 57.73
N ARG A 64 23.39 47.58 58.09
CA ARG A 64 24.29 48.12 59.11
C ARG A 64 24.83 49.50 58.73
N VAL A 65 25.38 49.66 57.52
CA VAL A 65 25.97 50.93 57.06
C VAL A 65 24.89 52.01 56.96
N LYS A 66 23.68 51.69 56.47
CA LYS A 66 22.54 52.61 56.48
C LYS A 66 22.18 53.11 57.87
N SER A 67 22.18 52.22 58.87
CA SER A 67 21.90 52.61 60.27
C SER A 67 22.96 53.54 60.85
N LEU A 68 24.23 53.41 60.42
CA LEU A 68 25.34 54.26 60.86
C LEU A 68 25.32 55.64 60.18
N VAL A 69 24.92 55.73 58.89
CA VAL A 69 24.72 57.03 58.22
C VAL A 69 23.61 57.84 58.89
N ALA A 70 22.52 57.20 59.30
CA ALA A 70 21.43 57.86 60.01
C ALA A 70 21.90 58.50 61.34
N GLN A 71 22.98 57.98 61.92
CA GLN A 71 23.63 58.49 63.13
C GLN A 71 24.84 59.40 62.80
N GLN A 72 25.06 59.75 61.53
CA GLN A 72 26.19 60.55 61.02
C GLN A 72 27.59 59.96 61.26
N PHE A 73 27.70 58.63 61.46
CA PHE A 73 28.98 57.97 61.74
C PHE A 73 29.77 57.54 60.49
N VAL A 74 29.14 57.46 59.31
CA VAL A 74 29.80 57.07 58.05
C VAL A 74 29.30 57.94 56.89
N SER A 75 30.01 57.91 55.76
CA SER A 75 29.72 58.79 54.62
C SER A 75 28.62 58.22 53.72
N GLN A 76 27.96 59.07 52.93
CA GLN A 76 26.98 58.63 51.93
C GLN A 76 27.60 57.68 50.89
N ASN A 77 28.88 57.90 50.53
CA ASN A 77 29.63 57.05 49.61
C ASN A 77 29.73 55.59 50.11
N ASP A 78 29.81 55.37 51.43
CA ASP A 78 29.89 54.01 51.99
C ASP A 78 28.57 53.24 51.79
N VAL A 79 27.42 53.93 51.86
CA VAL A 79 26.11 53.34 51.56
C VAL A 79 26.01 52.97 50.09
N ASP A 80 26.47 53.85 49.19
CA ASP A 80 26.39 53.62 47.75
C ASP A 80 27.26 52.43 47.33
N VAL A 81 28.46 52.29 47.92
CA VAL A 81 29.33 51.12 47.74
C VAL A 81 28.66 49.84 48.27
N ALA A 82 28.09 49.88 49.48
CA ALA A 82 27.39 48.73 50.05
C ALA A 82 26.15 48.33 49.23
N ALA A 83 25.41 49.31 48.68
CA ALA A 83 24.24 49.09 47.85
C ALA A 83 24.63 48.43 46.52
N THR A 84 25.67 48.94 45.87
CA THR A 84 26.24 48.37 44.63
C THR A 84 26.69 46.92 44.86
N ASN A 85 27.35 46.64 45.99
CA ASN A 85 27.78 45.29 46.36
C ASN A 85 26.60 44.34 46.59
N SER A 86 25.52 44.81 47.25
CA SER A 86 24.30 44.01 47.42
C SER A 86 23.61 43.73 46.07
N GLN A 87 23.54 44.72 45.18
CA GLN A 87 22.96 44.56 43.84
C GLN A 87 23.77 43.59 42.99
N ALA A 88 25.11 43.65 43.05
CA ALA A 88 25.99 42.71 42.37
C ALA A 88 25.78 41.27 42.88
N ALA A 89 25.66 41.08 44.19
CA ALA A 89 25.37 39.77 44.77
C ALA A 89 23.98 39.25 44.38
N GLU A 90 22.98 40.13 44.22
CA GLU A 90 21.64 39.77 43.75
C GLU A 90 21.66 39.32 42.29
N ALA A 91 22.36 40.05 41.43
CA ALA A 91 22.60 39.64 40.06
C ALA A 91 23.32 38.26 40.00
N GLN A 92 24.26 38.01 40.91
CA GLN A 92 24.96 36.72 40.99
C GLN A 92 24.02 35.56 41.38
N VAL A 93 23.06 35.78 42.28
CA VAL A 93 22.02 34.79 42.59
C VAL A 93 21.16 34.50 41.36
N ASN A 94 20.82 35.52 40.57
CA ASN A 94 20.04 35.35 39.35
C ASN A 94 20.81 34.55 38.29
N VAL A 95 22.12 34.82 38.11
CA VAL A 95 23.00 34.05 37.21
C VAL A 95 23.09 32.59 37.67
N ALA A 96 23.33 32.34 38.96
CA ALA A 96 23.37 30.98 39.50
C ALA A 96 22.01 30.26 39.34
N GLY A 97 20.89 30.99 39.51
CA GLY A 97 19.55 30.46 39.28
C GLY A 97 19.30 30.09 37.81
N ALA A 98 19.81 30.87 36.87
CA ALA A 98 19.76 30.54 35.44
C ALA A 98 20.59 29.28 35.12
N GLN A 99 21.75 29.11 35.76
CA GLN A 99 22.57 27.89 35.63
C GLN A 99 21.83 26.65 36.14
N VAL A 100 21.07 26.76 37.25
CA VAL A 100 20.21 25.67 37.73
C VAL A 100 19.18 25.29 36.66
N LYS A 101 18.46 26.25 36.09
CA LYS A 101 17.48 25.97 35.01
C LYS A 101 18.12 25.28 33.81
N GLN A 102 19.33 25.68 33.43
CA GLN A 102 20.09 25.03 32.36
C GLN A 102 20.44 23.58 32.71
N ALA A 103 20.88 23.32 33.94
CA ALA A 103 21.20 21.97 34.42
C ALA A 103 19.95 21.09 34.54
N GLU A 104 18.81 21.64 34.98
CA GLU A 104 17.52 20.95 35.00
C GLU A 104 17.08 20.54 33.60
N ALA A 105 17.19 21.44 32.62
CA ALA A 105 16.89 21.13 31.23
C ALA A 105 17.79 20.00 30.67
N ALA A 106 19.08 20.00 31.03
CA ALA A 106 20.00 18.94 30.63
C ALA A 106 19.67 17.59 31.28
N LEU A 107 19.25 17.58 32.56
CA LEU A 107 18.78 16.37 33.24
C LEU A 107 17.51 15.83 32.58
N ASN A 108 16.52 16.68 32.31
CA ASN A 108 15.28 16.28 31.63
C ASN A 108 15.56 15.67 30.25
N ALA A 109 16.50 16.23 29.49
CA ALA A 109 16.91 15.67 28.20
C ALA A 109 17.55 14.28 28.36
N ALA A 110 18.44 14.09 29.34
CA ALA A 110 19.06 12.81 29.61
C ALA A 110 18.06 11.75 30.12
N GLU A 111 17.06 12.16 30.91
CA GLU A 111 15.96 11.29 31.35
C GLU A 111 15.07 10.85 30.19
N LEU A 112 14.79 11.77 29.25
CA LEU A 112 14.02 11.44 28.06
C LEU A 112 14.75 10.46 27.15
N ASP A 113 16.05 10.66 26.95
CA ASP A 113 16.90 9.71 26.23
C ASP A 113 16.86 8.33 26.89
N LEU A 114 16.97 8.27 28.22
CA LEU A 114 16.86 7.02 28.98
C LEU A 114 15.47 6.39 28.81
N LYS A 115 14.38 7.16 28.82
CA LYS A 115 13.02 6.67 28.60
C LYS A 115 12.87 6.04 27.22
N TYR A 116 13.48 6.63 26.19
CA TYR A 116 13.46 6.11 24.83
C TYR A 116 14.29 4.83 24.63
N THR A 117 15.11 4.42 25.61
CA THR A 117 15.75 3.09 25.56
C THR A 117 14.76 1.93 25.70
N VAL A 118 13.59 2.19 26.28
CA VAL A 118 12.52 1.18 26.45
C VAL A 118 11.50 1.37 25.33
N ILE A 119 11.50 0.42 24.38
CA ILE A 119 10.59 0.43 23.24
C ILE A 119 9.29 -0.23 23.65
N ARG A 120 8.19 0.51 23.51
CA ARG A 120 6.85 0.08 23.88
C ARG A 120 5.95 -0.03 22.66
N SER A 121 4.99 -0.94 22.72
CA SER A 121 3.96 -1.02 21.67
C SER A 121 3.04 0.20 21.72
N PRO A 122 2.79 0.89 20.59
CA PRO A 122 1.84 2.01 20.54
C PRO A 122 0.37 1.55 20.51
N VAL A 123 0.11 0.29 20.14
CA VAL A 123 -1.23 -0.25 19.90
C VAL A 123 -1.39 -1.63 20.53
N ASN A 124 -2.63 -2.05 20.73
CA ASN A 124 -2.93 -3.46 20.99
C ASN A 124 -2.87 -4.22 19.65
N GLY A 125 -2.30 -5.42 19.64
CA GLY A 125 -2.19 -6.19 18.41
C GLY A 125 -1.32 -7.43 18.52
N ILE A 126 -0.99 -8.01 17.38
CA ILE A 126 -0.13 -9.20 17.26
C ILE A 126 1.14 -8.81 16.50
N VAL A 127 2.30 -9.23 17.02
CA VAL A 127 3.58 -9.01 16.34
C VAL A 127 3.67 -9.90 15.10
N VAL A 128 3.60 -9.27 13.92
CA VAL A 128 3.67 -9.94 12.61
C VAL A 128 5.11 -10.12 12.14
N ALA A 129 5.95 -9.11 12.37
CA ALA A 129 7.36 -9.17 12.01
C ALA A 129 8.23 -8.54 13.09
N ARG A 130 9.42 -9.11 13.27
CA ARG A 130 10.48 -8.65 14.13
C ARG A 130 11.74 -8.56 13.28
N ASN A 131 12.21 -7.34 13.02
CA ASN A 131 13.36 -7.09 12.15
C ASN A 131 14.63 -6.77 12.95
N VAL A 132 14.68 -7.21 14.21
CA VAL A 132 15.81 -6.99 15.11
C VAL A 132 16.12 -8.21 15.95
N GLU A 133 17.38 -8.31 16.34
CA GLU A 133 17.91 -9.37 17.20
C GLU A 133 18.64 -8.80 18.42
N VAL A 134 18.70 -9.60 19.49
CA VAL A 134 19.50 -9.26 20.67
C VAL A 134 20.97 -9.18 20.29
N GLY A 135 21.66 -8.13 20.73
CA GLY A 135 23.05 -7.85 20.38
C GLY A 135 23.23 -7.04 19.09
N GLN A 136 22.18 -6.85 18.28
CA GLN A 136 22.24 -5.98 17.12
C GLN A 136 22.33 -4.51 17.55
N THR A 137 23.18 -3.73 16.88
CA THR A 137 23.28 -2.28 17.10
C THR A 137 22.35 -1.54 16.15
N ILE A 138 21.44 -0.76 16.70
CA ILE A 138 20.51 0.07 15.96
C ILE A 138 21.12 1.47 15.79
N ALA A 139 21.30 1.89 14.55
CA ALA A 139 21.79 3.23 14.21
C ALA A 139 20.65 4.10 13.67
N ALA A 140 19.93 4.80 14.55
CA ALA A 140 18.82 5.66 14.13
C ALA A 140 19.24 7.00 13.49
N SER A 141 20.53 7.18 13.15
CA SER A 141 21.04 8.43 12.57
C SER A 141 20.87 8.52 11.05
N PHE A 142 20.76 7.38 10.35
CA PHE A 142 20.70 7.35 8.87
C PHE A 142 19.30 7.05 8.32
N ALA A 143 18.54 6.20 9.00
CA ALA A 143 17.15 5.90 8.69
C ALA A 143 16.45 5.49 10.00
N THR A 144 15.12 5.60 10.05
CA THR A 144 14.36 5.02 11.17
C THR A 144 14.09 3.56 10.84
N PRO A 145 14.78 2.60 11.47
CA PRO A 145 14.57 1.19 11.17
C PRO A 145 13.21 0.74 11.70
N ASN A 146 12.49 -0.03 10.90
CA ASN A 146 11.25 -0.66 11.33
C ASN A 146 11.58 -1.89 12.17
N LEU A 147 11.52 -1.76 13.50
CA LEU A 147 11.94 -2.81 14.44
C LEU A 147 10.89 -3.92 14.56
N PHE A 148 9.60 -3.53 14.65
CA PHE A 148 8.48 -4.43 14.83
C PHE A 148 7.31 -3.98 13.95
N MET A 149 6.67 -4.95 13.31
CA MET A 149 5.38 -4.76 12.64
C MET A 149 4.30 -5.40 13.49
N ILE A 150 3.34 -4.60 13.96
CA ILE A 150 2.25 -5.04 14.83
C ILE A 150 0.94 -4.88 14.08
N ALA A 151 0.22 -5.98 13.86
CA ALA A 151 -1.13 -5.95 13.30
C ALA A 151 -2.13 -5.60 14.41
N LEU A 152 -2.91 -4.54 14.21
CA LEU A 152 -3.92 -4.10 15.19
C LEU A 152 -5.02 -5.13 15.38
N ASP A 153 -5.54 -5.64 14.26
CA ASP A 153 -6.65 -6.57 14.23
C ASP A 153 -6.54 -7.45 12.97
N LEU A 154 -6.41 -8.76 13.16
CA LEU A 154 -6.38 -9.72 12.06
C LEU A 154 -7.78 -10.20 11.66
N THR A 155 -8.81 -9.88 12.46
CA THR A 155 -10.20 -10.23 12.16
C THR A 155 -10.79 -9.33 11.06
N LYS A 156 -10.21 -8.15 10.86
CA LYS A 156 -10.56 -7.22 9.79
C LYS A 156 -9.38 -7.05 8.87
N MET A 157 -9.50 -7.62 7.67
CA MET A 157 -8.45 -7.59 6.66
C MET A 157 -8.86 -6.64 5.53
N GLN A 158 -7.85 -6.17 4.81
CA GLN A 158 -8.05 -5.45 3.57
C GLN A 158 -7.23 -6.11 2.48
N VAL A 159 -7.78 -6.15 1.27
CA VAL A 159 -7.07 -6.54 0.06
C VAL A 159 -6.81 -5.27 -0.73
N ASP A 160 -5.54 -4.95 -0.88
CA ASP A 160 -5.07 -3.87 -1.75
C ASP A 160 -4.85 -4.46 -3.14
N THR A 161 -5.73 -4.15 -4.10
CA THR A 161 -5.63 -4.64 -5.49
C THR A 161 -5.31 -3.50 -6.46
N ASN A 162 -4.53 -3.79 -7.50
CA ASN A 162 -4.13 -2.80 -8.50
C ASN A 162 -4.94 -3.03 -9.77
N VAL A 163 -5.72 -2.02 -10.17
CA VAL A 163 -6.59 -2.07 -11.35
C VAL A 163 -6.00 -1.16 -12.44
N SER A 164 -5.98 -1.61 -13.69
CA SER A 164 -5.50 -0.82 -14.82
C SER A 164 -6.34 0.44 -15.04
N GLU A 165 -5.73 1.53 -15.54
CA GLU A 165 -6.44 2.75 -15.94
C GLU A 165 -7.60 2.46 -16.91
N SER A 166 -7.45 1.48 -17.79
CA SER A 166 -8.51 1.09 -18.74
C SER A 166 -9.77 0.54 -18.07
N ASP A 167 -9.64 -0.06 -16.88
CA ASP A 167 -10.68 -0.86 -16.23
C ASP A 167 -11.22 -0.22 -14.95
N ILE A 168 -10.63 0.89 -14.50
CA ILE A 168 -11.10 1.63 -13.32
C ILE A 168 -12.45 2.31 -13.57
N GLY A 169 -12.78 2.57 -14.85
CA GLY A 169 -14.01 3.18 -15.31
C GLY A 169 -15.23 2.31 -15.03
N GLY A 170 -15.86 2.51 -13.87
CA GLY A 170 -17.03 1.76 -13.43
C GLY A 170 -16.85 1.11 -12.06
N ILE A 171 -15.66 1.13 -11.49
CA ILE A 171 -15.45 0.71 -10.09
C ILE A 171 -15.86 1.87 -9.17
N ALA A 172 -16.72 1.57 -8.19
CA ALA A 172 -17.20 2.54 -7.23
C ALA A 172 -17.19 1.93 -5.82
N GLU A 173 -17.15 2.81 -4.82
CA GLU A 173 -17.24 2.42 -3.41
C GLU A 173 -18.58 1.72 -3.12
N GLY A 174 -18.56 0.72 -2.25
CA GLY A 174 -19.71 -0.09 -1.86
C GLY A 174 -20.04 -1.27 -2.78
N LYS A 175 -19.37 -1.42 -3.93
CA LYS A 175 -19.58 -2.57 -4.81
C LYS A 175 -19.02 -3.86 -4.23
N GLU A 176 -19.68 -4.97 -4.55
CA GLU A 176 -19.25 -6.30 -4.17
C GLU A 176 -18.01 -6.73 -4.98
N ALA A 177 -17.08 -7.36 -4.28
CA ALA A 177 -15.91 -7.98 -4.85
C ALA A 177 -15.77 -9.39 -4.28
N THR A 178 -15.32 -10.31 -5.13
CA THR A 178 -14.97 -11.65 -4.70
C THR A 178 -13.50 -11.87 -4.97
N PHE A 179 -12.83 -12.67 -4.15
CA PHE A 179 -11.44 -12.99 -4.39
C PHE A 179 -11.09 -14.40 -3.97
N THR A 180 -10.04 -14.93 -4.59
CA THR A 180 -9.43 -16.20 -4.22
C THR A 180 -7.99 -15.96 -3.79
N VAL A 181 -7.47 -16.82 -2.92
CA VAL A 181 -6.06 -16.79 -2.50
C VAL A 181 -5.44 -18.16 -2.78
N ASP A 182 -4.17 -18.17 -3.16
CA ASP A 182 -3.48 -19.40 -3.56
C ASP A 182 -3.39 -20.43 -2.40
N ALA A 183 -3.37 -19.93 -1.16
CA ALA A 183 -3.35 -20.76 0.04
C ALA A 183 -4.65 -21.58 0.26
N TYR A 184 -5.77 -21.15 -0.34
CA TYR A 184 -7.07 -21.81 -0.21
C TYR A 184 -7.73 -21.98 -1.60
N PRO A 185 -7.23 -22.91 -2.44
CA PRO A 185 -7.81 -23.15 -3.75
C PRO A 185 -9.27 -23.59 -3.64
N GLY A 186 -10.13 -23.04 -4.49
CA GLY A 186 -11.56 -23.38 -4.55
C GLY A 186 -12.44 -22.71 -3.50
N TYR A 187 -11.86 -21.93 -2.56
CA TYR A 187 -12.64 -21.09 -1.64
C TYR A 187 -12.66 -19.65 -2.14
N GLN A 188 -13.86 -19.10 -2.30
CA GLN A 188 -14.07 -17.72 -2.71
C GLN A 188 -14.48 -16.89 -1.50
N PHE A 189 -13.72 -15.84 -1.24
CA PHE A 189 -14.00 -14.89 -0.17
C PHE A 189 -14.79 -13.71 -0.75
N ALA A 190 -15.80 -13.28 -0.01
CA ALA A 190 -16.54 -12.08 -0.32
C ALA A 190 -15.88 -10.86 0.35
N GLY A 191 -15.96 -9.72 -0.30
CA GLY A 191 -15.51 -8.44 0.20
C GLY A 191 -16.27 -7.29 -0.43
N THR A 192 -16.12 -6.10 0.14
CA THR A 192 -16.77 -4.88 -0.36
C THR A 192 -15.73 -3.81 -0.62
N ILE A 193 -15.84 -3.12 -1.76
CA ILE A 193 -14.93 -2.02 -2.07
C ILE A 193 -15.15 -0.89 -1.07
N ARG A 194 -14.12 -0.62 -0.26
CA ARG A 194 -14.12 0.48 0.70
C ARG A 194 -13.78 1.79 0.02
N GLN A 195 -12.75 1.76 -0.82
CA GLN A 195 -12.16 2.98 -1.37
C GLN A 195 -11.43 2.69 -2.68
N VAL A 196 -11.52 3.64 -3.61
CA VAL A 196 -10.65 3.71 -4.80
C VAL A 196 -9.67 4.85 -4.60
N ARG A 197 -8.37 4.57 -4.56
CA ARG A 197 -7.35 5.63 -4.40
C ARG A 197 -7.22 6.41 -5.70
N LEU A 198 -7.26 7.74 -5.58
CA LEU A 198 -7.17 8.65 -6.74
C LEU A 198 -5.75 8.80 -7.30
N ALA A 199 -4.72 8.51 -6.49
CA ALA A 199 -3.34 8.62 -6.91
C ALA A 199 -2.95 7.37 -7.74
N PRO A 200 -2.52 7.53 -9.01
CA PRO A 200 -2.05 6.42 -9.80
C PRO A 200 -0.69 5.91 -9.31
N ILE A 201 -0.45 4.62 -9.48
CA ILE A 201 0.83 3.95 -9.25
C ILE A 201 1.32 3.34 -10.56
N ASN A 202 2.58 3.60 -10.89
CA ASN A 202 3.24 3.02 -12.07
C ASN A 202 3.90 1.70 -11.67
N VAL A 203 3.32 0.58 -12.10
CA VAL A 203 3.89 -0.75 -11.88
C VAL A 203 4.31 -1.28 -13.25
N GLN A 204 5.61 -1.49 -13.45
CA GLN A 204 6.15 -2.00 -14.73
C GLN A 204 5.71 -1.19 -15.96
N ASN A 205 5.71 0.14 -15.87
CA ASN A 205 5.24 1.08 -16.91
C ASN A 205 3.75 0.97 -17.26
N VAL A 206 2.94 0.32 -16.41
CA VAL A 206 1.48 0.32 -16.52
C VAL A 206 0.90 1.21 -15.42
N VAL A 207 0.06 2.16 -15.81
CA VAL A 207 -0.67 3.03 -14.89
C VAL A 207 -1.79 2.20 -14.26
N THR A 208 -1.73 2.04 -12.93
CA THR A 208 -2.73 1.32 -12.15
C THR A 208 -3.24 2.18 -11.01
N TYR A 209 -4.47 1.94 -10.58
CA TYR A 209 -5.11 2.56 -9.44
C TYR A 209 -5.30 1.52 -8.35
N ASN A 210 -4.98 1.89 -7.10
CA ASN A 210 -5.12 0.99 -5.97
C ASN A 210 -6.57 1.03 -5.46
N VAL A 211 -7.23 -0.12 -5.45
CA VAL A 211 -8.58 -0.32 -4.93
C VAL A 211 -8.48 -1.13 -3.63
N VAL A 212 -9.09 -0.61 -2.58
CA VAL A 212 -9.07 -1.21 -1.24
C VAL A 212 -10.39 -1.94 -1.02
N VAL A 213 -10.31 -3.26 -0.84
CA VAL A 213 -11.47 -4.12 -0.55
C VAL A 213 -11.42 -4.54 0.92
N ASN A 214 -12.48 -4.26 1.66
CA ASN A 214 -12.64 -4.72 3.04
C ASN A 214 -13.09 -6.19 3.06
N VAL A 215 -12.52 -6.95 4.00
CA VAL A 215 -12.77 -8.38 4.16
C VAL A 215 -12.87 -8.72 5.64
N ASP A 216 -13.92 -9.43 6.01
CA ASP A 216 -14.04 -10.02 7.34
C ASP A 216 -13.30 -11.36 7.39
N ASN A 217 -12.41 -11.51 8.37
CA ASN A 217 -11.54 -12.65 8.59
C ASN A 217 -11.77 -13.24 9.98
N GLN A 218 -13.02 -13.54 10.32
CA GLN A 218 -13.39 -14.05 11.65
C GLN A 218 -12.67 -15.37 12.00
N ASP A 219 -12.42 -16.21 10.99
CA ASP A 219 -11.72 -17.48 11.15
C ASP A 219 -10.19 -17.35 11.21
N LEU A 220 -9.64 -16.14 11.08
CA LEU A 220 -8.19 -15.86 11.05
C LEU A 220 -7.40 -16.69 10.02
N ARG A 221 -8.05 -17.13 8.95
CA ARG A 221 -7.45 -17.93 7.87
C ARG A 221 -6.57 -17.08 6.98
N LEU A 222 -6.99 -15.85 6.70
CA LEU A 222 -6.23 -14.91 5.90
C LEU A 222 -5.09 -14.34 6.74
N LYS A 223 -3.88 -14.32 6.17
CA LYS A 223 -2.69 -13.74 6.79
C LYS A 223 -2.22 -12.54 5.97
N PRO A 224 -1.66 -11.49 6.61
CA PRO A 224 -1.05 -10.39 5.89
C PRO A 224 0.02 -10.88 4.91
N GLY A 225 0.05 -10.29 3.71
CA GLY A 225 1.03 -10.62 2.66
C GLY A 225 0.65 -11.77 1.72
N MET A 226 -0.56 -12.35 1.86
CA MET A 226 -1.08 -13.30 0.86
C MET A 226 -1.41 -12.60 -0.46
N THR A 227 -1.13 -13.26 -1.58
CA THR A 227 -1.57 -12.83 -2.90
C THR A 227 -3.03 -13.21 -3.11
N ALA A 228 -3.83 -12.26 -3.58
CA ALA A 228 -5.25 -12.45 -3.86
C ALA A 228 -5.56 -12.11 -5.32
N ASN A 229 -6.36 -12.95 -5.97
CA ASN A 229 -6.93 -12.69 -7.27
C ASN A 229 -8.35 -12.13 -7.08
N VAL A 230 -8.54 -10.86 -7.40
CA VAL A 230 -9.80 -10.15 -7.12
C VAL A 230 -10.63 -10.02 -8.38
N SER A 231 -11.90 -10.43 -8.30
CA SER A 231 -12.94 -10.22 -9.31
C SER A 231 -13.94 -9.20 -8.77
N ILE A 232 -14.02 -8.04 -9.42
CA ILE A 232 -14.87 -6.92 -9.02
C ILE A 232 -16.10 -6.89 -9.92
N VAL A 233 -17.29 -6.78 -9.32
CA VAL A 233 -18.52 -6.61 -10.10
C VAL A 233 -18.61 -5.16 -10.57
N VAL A 234 -18.37 -4.91 -11.86
CA VAL A 234 -18.38 -3.55 -12.44
C VAL A 234 -19.79 -3.10 -12.78
N ALA A 235 -20.63 -4.00 -13.29
CA ALA A 235 -22.04 -3.74 -13.57
C ALA A 235 -22.84 -5.04 -13.39
N GLN A 236 -24.01 -4.92 -12.79
CA GLN A 236 -24.99 -6.01 -12.68
C GLN A 236 -26.32 -5.51 -13.20
N ARG A 237 -26.97 -6.32 -14.04
CA ARG A 237 -28.34 -6.11 -14.49
C ARG A 237 -29.07 -7.44 -14.39
N ASP A 238 -30.14 -7.44 -13.61
CA ASP A 238 -31.00 -8.60 -13.44
C ASP A 238 -32.13 -8.55 -14.48
N THR A 239 -32.60 -9.73 -14.91
CA THR A 239 -33.72 -9.85 -15.87
C THR A 239 -33.47 -9.17 -17.21
N VAL A 240 -32.38 -9.54 -17.89
CA VAL A 240 -32.03 -9.01 -19.22
C VAL A 240 -32.01 -10.10 -20.28
N LEU A 241 -32.44 -9.74 -21.50
CA LEU A 241 -32.24 -10.58 -22.67
C LEU A 241 -30.77 -10.56 -23.06
N LYS A 242 -30.13 -11.72 -23.02
CA LYS A 242 -28.73 -11.88 -23.41
C LYS A 242 -28.61 -12.81 -24.59
N VAL A 243 -27.74 -12.45 -25.52
CA VAL A 243 -27.41 -13.26 -26.69
C VAL A 243 -25.94 -13.70 -26.59
N PRO A 244 -25.60 -14.97 -26.88
CA PRO A 244 -24.21 -15.41 -26.94
C PRO A 244 -23.40 -14.57 -27.92
N ASN A 245 -22.17 -14.21 -27.55
CA ASN A 245 -21.32 -13.35 -28.36
C ASN A 245 -20.99 -13.94 -29.75
N ALA A 246 -21.10 -15.26 -29.89
CA ALA A 246 -20.97 -15.95 -31.17
C ALA A 246 -22.03 -15.48 -32.20
N ALA A 247 -23.28 -15.27 -31.77
CA ALA A 247 -24.35 -14.84 -32.67
C ALA A 247 -24.16 -13.40 -33.18
N LEU A 248 -23.55 -12.52 -32.38
CA LEU A 248 -23.21 -11.17 -32.79
C LEU A 248 -22.04 -11.09 -33.79
N ARG A 249 -21.28 -12.18 -33.94
CA ARG A 249 -20.16 -12.30 -34.90
C ARG A 249 -20.53 -13.08 -36.15
N PHE A 250 -21.67 -13.79 -36.12
CA PHE A 250 -22.08 -14.62 -37.23
C PHE A 250 -22.46 -13.77 -38.44
N THR A 251 -21.81 -14.04 -39.57
CA THR A 251 -22.23 -13.53 -40.88
C THR A 251 -22.49 -14.75 -41.75
N PRO A 252 -23.70 -14.91 -42.29
CA PRO A 252 -23.97 -16.00 -43.21
C PRO A 252 -23.02 -15.88 -44.41
N PRO A 253 -22.46 -17.00 -44.91
CA PRO A 253 -21.65 -16.98 -46.10
C PRO A 253 -22.52 -16.42 -47.24
N THR A 254 -22.16 -15.25 -47.76
CA THR A 254 -22.81 -14.69 -48.93
C THR A 254 -22.69 -15.72 -50.05
N ALA A 255 -23.81 -16.24 -50.53
CA ALA A 255 -23.85 -17.02 -51.75
C ALA A 255 -23.39 -16.08 -52.89
N GLY A 256 -22.09 -16.07 -53.20
CA GLY A 256 -21.51 -15.16 -54.20
C GLY A 256 -20.05 -14.72 -54.04
N GLN A 257 -19.25 -15.29 -53.13
CA GLN A 257 -17.78 -15.14 -53.16
C GLN A 257 -17.09 -16.51 -53.09
N ALA A 258 -17.39 -17.34 -54.08
CA ALA A 258 -16.42 -18.30 -54.59
C ALA A 258 -15.81 -17.67 -55.85
N ASP A 259 -14.50 -17.81 -56.04
CA ASP A 259 -13.70 -17.34 -57.18
C ASP A 259 -13.44 -15.84 -57.35
N ARG A 260 -12.53 -15.31 -56.50
CA ARG A 260 -11.46 -14.41 -56.98
C ARG A 260 -10.15 -14.71 -56.25
N SER A 261 -9.60 -15.91 -56.47
CA SER A 261 -8.22 -16.20 -56.11
C SER A 261 -7.53 -17.07 -57.15
N ILE A 262 -7.73 -16.81 -58.44
CA ILE A 262 -6.81 -17.23 -59.49
C ILE A 262 -6.80 -16.12 -60.56
N LEU A 263 -5.90 -15.15 -60.42
CA LEU A 263 -5.15 -14.56 -61.54
C LEU A 263 -3.99 -13.77 -60.92
N GLY A 264 -2.77 -14.23 -61.19
CA GLY A 264 -1.55 -13.67 -60.62
C GLY A 264 -1.29 -12.23 -61.05
N GLY A 265 -0.87 -11.42 -60.08
CA GLY A 265 -0.34 -10.08 -60.30
C GLY A 265 0.34 -9.60 -59.03
N LYS A 266 1.67 -9.50 -59.05
CA LYS A 266 2.49 -8.95 -57.95
C LYS A 266 2.00 -7.54 -57.58
N PRO A 267 1.81 -7.20 -56.29
CA PRO A 267 1.65 -5.81 -55.91
C PRO A 267 3.01 -5.17 -55.63
N THR A 268 3.31 -4.16 -56.43
CA THR A 268 4.38 -3.17 -56.22
C THR A 268 4.10 -2.35 -54.96
N LYS A 269 5.16 -2.02 -54.22
CA LYS A 269 5.10 -1.10 -53.07
C LYS A 269 4.74 0.31 -53.52
N GLU A 270 3.70 0.89 -52.93
CA GLU A 270 3.59 2.35 -52.78
C GLU A 270 3.15 2.70 -51.36
N LYS A 271 3.88 3.67 -50.79
CA LYS A 271 3.70 4.25 -49.46
C LYS A 271 2.60 5.31 -49.49
N GLY A 272 1.86 5.47 -48.41
CA GLY A 272 1.20 6.74 -48.11
C GLY A 272 0.10 6.68 -47.05
N ALA A 273 0.26 7.52 -46.02
CA ALA A 273 -0.75 8.12 -45.13
C ALA A 273 -1.36 7.27 -43.98
N GLU A 274 -0.72 7.43 -42.81
CA GLU A 274 -1.32 7.84 -41.52
C GLU A 274 -2.85 7.79 -41.38
N GLN A 275 -3.35 7.12 -40.33
CA GLN A 275 -4.03 7.85 -39.24
C GLN A 275 -4.13 7.05 -37.94
N MET A 276 -3.76 7.72 -36.86
CA MET A 276 -4.06 7.38 -35.48
C MET A 276 -5.57 7.19 -35.26
N ALA A 277 -5.95 6.25 -34.40
CA ALA A 277 -7.00 6.46 -33.41
C ALA A 277 -7.00 5.32 -32.39
N GLY A 278 -6.18 5.47 -31.35
CA GLY A 278 -6.61 5.05 -30.03
C GLY A 278 -7.74 5.98 -29.60
N ALA A 279 -8.91 5.42 -29.36
CA ALA A 279 -10.03 6.14 -28.77
C ALA A 279 -10.86 5.15 -27.96
N GLY A 280 -10.96 5.43 -26.66
CA GLY A 280 -11.77 4.67 -25.71
C GLY A 280 -13.21 4.56 -26.20
N ARG A 281 -13.75 3.34 -26.16
CA ARG A 281 -15.18 3.12 -26.34
C ARG A 281 -15.90 3.42 -25.03
N GLY A 282 -16.13 4.72 -24.80
CA GLY A 282 -17.28 5.16 -24.01
C GLY A 282 -18.56 4.62 -24.65
N ALA A 283 -19.50 4.22 -23.81
CA ALA A 283 -20.77 3.57 -24.16
C ALA A 283 -21.60 4.37 -25.17
N THR A 284 -21.34 4.15 -26.46
CA THR A 284 -22.28 4.42 -27.54
C THR A 284 -22.94 3.08 -27.84
N ALA A 285 -24.27 3.00 -27.83
CA ALA A 285 -24.99 1.78 -28.16
C ALA A 285 -24.50 1.25 -29.52
N LEU A 286 -23.64 0.23 -29.46
CA LEU A 286 -23.08 -0.37 -30.67
C LEU A 286 -24.21 -1.15 -31.32
N SER A 287 -24.76 -0.59 -32.41
CA SER A 287 -25.74 -1.31 -33.22
C SER A 287 -25.01 -2.47 -33.90
N ARG A 288 -25.38 -3.71 -33.56
CA ARG A 288 -24.84 -4.93 -34.16
C ARG A 288 -25.94 -5.70 -34.85
N THR A 289 -25.58 -6.48 -35.86
CA THR A 289 -26.54 -7.33 -36.56
C THR A 289 -26.52 -8.72 -35.96
N ILE A 290 -27.69 -9.25 -35.59
CA ILE A 290 -27.92 -10.66 -35.28
C ILE A 290 -28.75 -11.30 -36.37
N TRP A 291 -28.63 -12.62 -36.51
CA TRP A 291 -29.45 -13.41 -37.41
C TRP A 291 -30.38 -14.30 -36.60
N LYS A 292 -31.69 -14.12 -36.79
CA LYS A 292 -32.72 -14.98 -36.19
C LYS A 292 -33.21 -16.00 -37.22
N GLN A 293 -33.59 -17.17 -36.73
CA GLN A 293 -34.23 -18.19 -37.56
C GLN A 293 -35.74 -17.91 -37.63
N GLY A 294 -36.26 -17.66 -38.83
CA GLY A 294 -37.69 -17.51 -39.07
C GLY A 294 -38.44 -18.85 -38.97
N PRO A 295 -39.79 -18.82 -38.97
CA PRO A 295 -40.62 -20.02 -38.78
C PRO A 295 -40.41 -21.14 -39.82
N LEU A 296 -39.90 -20.78 -41.00
CA LEU A 296 -39.63 -21.67 -42.13
C LEU A 296 -38.14 -22.03 -42.28
N GLY A 297 -37.29 -21.62 -41.31
CA GLY A 297 -35.84 -21.86 -41.35
C GLY A 297 -35.02 -20.81 -42.10
N GLU A 298 -35.64 -19.74 -42.59
CA GLU A 298 -34.95 -18.62 -43.25
C GLU A 298 -34.17 -17.75 -42.25
N LEU A 299 -33.06 -17.16 -42.69
CA LEU A 299 -32.22 -16.28 -41.86
C LEU A 299 -32.64 -14.83 -42.03
N GLU A 300 -33.23 -14.24 -40.99
CA GLU A 300 -33.59 -12.83 -40.97
C GLU A 300 -32.52 -12.02 -40.20
N SER A 301 -31.97 -10.98 -40.83
CA SER A 301 -31.06 -10.06 -40.14
C SER A 301 -31.85 -9.03 -39.34
N MET A 302 -31.42 -8.79 -38.10
CA MET A 302 -32.00 -7.79 -37.21
C MET A 302 -30.89 -6.94 -36.61
N GLN A 303 -31.03 -5.63 -36.68
CA GLN A 303 -30.14 -4.72 -35.94
C GLN A 303 -30.59 -4.64 -34.49
N VAL A 304 -29.65 -4.88 -33.59
CA VAL A 304 -29.86 -4.85 -32.15
C VAL A 304 -28.90 -3.88 -31.49
N GLN A 305 -29.39 -3.18 -30.47
CA GLN A 305 -28.56 -2.33 -29.62
C GLN A 305 -28.00 -3.19 -28.49
N THR A 306 -26.68 -3.23 -28.38
CA THR A 306 -26.01 -4.01 -27.33
C THR A 306 -25.78 -3.17 -26.07
N GLY A 307 -26.05 -3.77 -24.92
CA GLY A 307 -25.75 -3.26 -23.58
C GLY A 307 -24.45 -3.81 -23.00
N ILE A 308 -24.45 -4.15 -21.71
CA ILE A 308 -23.27 -4.69 -21.02
C ILE A 308 -22.96 -6.13 -21.50
N SER A 309 -21.68 -6.52 -21.50
CA SER A 309 -21.25 -7.89 -21.82
C SER A 309 -20.38 -8.45 -20.71
N ASP A 310 -20.56 -9.73 -20.42
CA ASP A 310 -19.74 -10.51 -19.49
C ASP A 310 -18.59 -11.27 -20.21
N GLY A 311 -18.40 -11.01 -21.51
CA GLY A 311 -17.42 -11.68 -22.37
C GLY A 311 -17.94 -12.95 -23.06
N LEU A 312 -18.95 -13.63 -22.51
CA LEU A 312 -19.59 -14.81 -23.11
C LEU A 312 -20.90 -14.44 -23.82
N ALA A 313 -21.71 -13.59 -23.21
CA ALA A 313 -22.95 -13.07 -23.72
C ALA A 313 -22.97 -11.54 -23.64
N THR A 314 -23.83 -10.94 -24.45
CA THR A 314 -24.07 -9.49 -24.45
C THR A 314 -25.56 -9.25 -24.27
N GLU A 315 -25.89 -8.30 -23.39
CA GLU A 315 -27.25 -7.78 -23.22
C GLU A 315 -27.76 -7.13 -24.51
N ILE A 316 -29.01 -7.38 -24.84
CA ILE A 316 -29.73 -6.74 -25.95
C ILE A 316 -30.80 -5.81 -25.38
N VAL A 317 -30.72 -4.53 -25.74
CA VAL A 317 -31.61 -3.46 -25.24
C VAL A 317 -32.73 -3.13 -26.24
N SER A 318 -32.65 -3.63 -27.47
CA SER A 318 -33.64 -3.33 -28.52
C SER A 318 -34.95 -4.12 -28.38
N GLU A 319 -36.09 -3.46 -28.59
CA GLU A 319 -37.47 -3.99 -28.46
C GLU A 319 -37.90 -5.04 -29.52
N GLY A 320 -36.96 -5.67 -30.23
CA GLY A 320 -37.25 -6.58 -31.35
C GLY A 320 -37.08 -8.07 -31.05
N LEU A 321 -36.53 -8.43 -29.89
CA LEU A 321 -36.22 -9.82 -29.54
C LEU A 321 -37.03 -10.20 -28.29
N SER A 322 -37.76 -11.31 -28.36
CA SER A 322 -38.48 -11.89 -27.23
C SER A 322 -37.72 -13.06 -26.64
N GLU A 323 -38.00 -13.36 -25.37
CA GLU A 323 -37.48 -14.58 -24.73
C GLU A 323 -37.91 -15.83 -25.53
N GLY A 324 -36.97 -16.75 -25.75
CA GLY A 324 -37.19 -17.97 -26.54
C GLY A 324 -36.94 -17.85 -28.06
N ALA A 325 -36.58 -16.68 -28.58
CA ALA A 325 -36.24 -16.52 -29.99
C ALA A 325 -34.95 -17.28 -30.37
N LEU A 326 -34.97 -18.02 -31.48
CA LEU A 326 -33.82 -18.76 -31.99
C LEU A 326 -32.85 -17.84 -32.75
N VAL A 327 -31.63 -17.73 -32.24
CA VAL A 327 -30.55 -16.93 -32.82
C VAL A 327 -29.43 -17.82 -33.35
N VAL A 328 -28.84 -17.46 -34.48
CA VAL A 328 -27.80 -18.26 -35.13
C VAL A 328 -26.43 -17.92 -34.57
N VAL A 329 -25.77 -18.91 -33.95
CA VAL A 329 -24.42 -18.78 -33.39
C VAL A 329 -23.31 -19.29 -34.33
N GLY A 330 -23.67 -20.05 -35.37
CA GLY A 330 -22.73 -20.63 -36.32
C GLY A 330 -23.40 -21.61 -37.28
N ILE A 331 -22.66 -22.02 -38.32
CA ILE A 331 -23.04 -23.10 -39.23
C ILE A 331 -22.17 -24.29 -38.90
N GLU A 332 -22.77 -25.39 -38.44
CA GLU A 332 -22.07 -26.65 -38.28
C GLU A 332 -21.90 -27.29 -39.66
N ARG A 333 -20.68 -27.29 -40.20
CA ARG A 333 -20.37 -28.06 -41.40
C ARG A 333 -20.25 -29.52 -40.98
N PRO A 334 -20.99 -30.46 -41.58
CA PRO A 334 -20.80 -31.87 -41.29
C PRO A 334 -19.34 -32.21 -41.58
N LYS A 335 -18.71 -32.91 -40.63
CA LYS A 335 -17.32 -33.36 -40.71
C LYS A 335 -17.25 -34.40 -41.83
N GLY A 336 -17.10 -33.93 -43.06
CA GLY A 336 -16.97 -34.77 -44.24
C GLY A 336 -15.75 -35.66 -44.09
N ASP A 337 -15.94 -36.95 -44.36
CA ASP A 337 -14.87 -37.90 -44.61
C ASP A 337 -13.83 -37.24 -45.51
N ARG A 338 -12.59 -37.15 -45.01
CA ARG A 338 -11.46 -36.74 -45.83
C ARG A 338 -11.24 -37.85 -46.85
N SER A 339 -11.74 -37.67 -48.07
CA SER A 339 -11.30 -38.46 -49.21
C SER A 339 -9.79 -38.27 -49.38
N ALA A 340 -9.05 -39.37 -49.44
CA ALA A 340 -7.59 -39.45 -49.44
C ALA A 340 -6.91 -38.88 -50.71
N SER A 341 -7.60 -38.07 -51.51
CA SER A 341 -7.11 -37.55 -52.79
C SER A 341 -6.52 -36.14 -52.73
N ASP A 342 -6.50 -35.48 -51.56
CA ASP A 342 -5.92 -34.13 -51.39
C ASP A 342 -4.68 -34.16 -50.47
N LEU A 343 -3.72 -35.03 -50.80
CA LEU A 343 -2.36 -34.96 -50.25
C LEU A 343 -1.42 -34.40 -51.32
N PRO A 344 -0.58 -33.40 -51.01
CA PRO A 344 0.46 -32.94 -51.91
C PRO A 344 1.44 -34.10 -52.23
N PRO A 345 2.00 -34.16 -53.46
CA PRO A 345 2.82 -35.29 -53.88
C PRO A 345 4.10 -35.36 -53.03
N GLY A 346 4.27 -36.43 -52.25
CA GLY A 346 5.49 -36.61 -51.45
C GLY A 346 5.51 -37.71 -50.39
N PHE A 347 4.38 -38.30 -49.99
CA PHE A 347 4.36 -39.38 -48.99
C PHE A 347 3.83 -40.69 -49.59
N GLY A 348 4.69 -41.35 -50.37
CA GLY A 348 4.51 -42.74 -50.77
C GLY A 348 4.87 -43.69 -49.62
N SER A 349 4.08 -44.75 -49.47
CA SER A 349 4.27 -45.83 -48.50
C SER A 349 5.63 -46.52 -48.66
N GLY A 350 6.53 -46.33 -47.70
CA GLY A 350 7.80 -47.04 -47.61
C GLY A 350 7.63 -48.39 -46.93
N GLY A 351 7.51 -49.44 -47.73
CA GLY A 351 7.55 -50.83 -47.29
C GLY A 351 8.91 -51.23 -46.70
N GLN A 352 8.86 -51.73 -45.47
CA GLN A 352 9.64 -52.81 -44.88
C GLN A 352 10.80 -53.40 -45.72
N ARG A 353 12.04 -53.22 -45.26
CA ARG A 353 13.13 -54.21 -45.38
C ARG A 353 14.21 -53.93 -44.33
N GLY A 354 14.46 -54.95 -43.49
CA GLY A 354 15.46 -54.90 -42.44
C GLY A 354 16.86 -55.30 -42.89
N SER A 355 17.69 -55.53 -41.85
CA SER A 355 19.00 -56.19 -41.83
C SER A 355 20.24 -55.29 -41.81
N SER A 356 20.70 -55.05 -40.59
CA SER A 356 21.98 -55.54 -40.04
C SER A 356 23.31 -54.85 -40.40
N ARG A 357 24.11 -54.75 -39.32
CA ARG A 357 25.59 -54.74 -39.23
C ARG A 357 26.34 -53.39 -39.34
N ASN A 358 26.76 -52.93 -38.15
CA ASN A 358 28.13 -53.08 -37.59
C ASN A 358 28.99 -51.81 -37.43
N ARG A 359 29.44 -51.64 -36.17
CA ARG A 359 30.73 -51.14 -35.63
C ARG A 359 31.21 -49.69 -35.89
N GLY A 360 31.38 -49.01 -34.75
CA GLY A 360 32.65 -48.39 -34.27
C GLY A 360 32.99 -47.04 -34.90
N MET A 361 33.52 -46.04 -34.20
CA MET A 361 34.14 -45.92 -32.87
C MET A 361 33.51 -44.77 -32.09
#